data_AF-A0A8T6ZNG7-F1
#
_entry.id   AF-A0A8T6ZNG7-F1
#
_cell.length_a   1.000
_cell.length_b   1.000
_cell.length_c   1.000
_cell.angle_alpha   90.00
_cell.angle_beta   90.00
_cell.angle_gamma   90.00
#
_symmetry.space_group_name_H-M   'P 1'
#
loop_
_entity.id
_entity.type
_entity.pdbx_description
1 polymer ?
#
loop_
_entity_poly.entity_id
_entity_poly.type
_entity_poly.pdbx_seq_one_letter_code
_entity_poly.pdbx_strand_id
1 'polypeptide(L)'
;LIARVPELVFSHPLLENEFAAEVSPLLREIDAMDARSLPGLDTVYARSAAEPEIDDLDDPVPPFSGGTIVGGAGTLATQAHCPLRAFIDSRLTARPLERPDRGFGARQRGILVHRALELLFDALPGKRQLAAQSNEEIASRISECIDRAVRERLRAAGRSLRVYAALERDRLVPLLHELVRLDLARGEFVTESLETKLTARIGGLDVRCRIDRIDRLADGSLAIIDYKTGSGATPADWFRTRLLEPQLPLYLHVIDAEVDAVVIGRVHPRSVSYRGIWQQPDAFPGSPYRPKAPLEWPEQQSRWSAQVEELVAEYAGGDGRIFLSALSQAEGFYAPLTRVYEQAARVDGGPDGSSS
;
A
#
# COMPACT_ATOMS: atom_id res chain seq x y z
N LEU A 1 -35.24 -2.91 40.71
CA LEU A 1 -34.29 -1.81 41.01
C LEU A 1 -34.96 -0.44 40.91
N ILE A 2 -35.68 -0.13 39.82
CA ILE A 2 -36.37 1.17 39.65
C ILE A 2 -37.48 1.41 40.71
N ALA A 3 -38.26 0.39 41.08
CA ALA A 3 -39.39 0.52 42.02
C ALA A 3 -39.01 0.79 43.49
N ARG A 4 -37.72 1.00 43.82
CA ARG A 4 -37.23 1.24 45.18
C ARG A 4 -36.41 2.52 45.33
N VAL A 5 -36.30 3.33 44.28
CA VAL A 5 -35.54 4.59 44.32
C VAL A 5 -36.51 5.73 44.63
N PRO A 6 -36.22 6.59 45.63
CA PRO A 6 -37.11 7.69 46.01
C PRO A 6 -37.21 8.79 44.93
N GLU A 7 -36.20 8.90 44.05
CA GLU A 7 -36.13 9.89 43.00
C GLU A 7 -35.41 9.31 41.76
N LEU A 8 -35.97 9.56 40.57
CA LEU A 8 -35.39 9.11 39.30
C LEU A 8 -35.31 10.30 38.35
N VAL A 9 -34.10 10.60 37.90
CA VAL A 9 -33.82 11.72 37.01
C VAL A 9 -33.40 11.17 35.65
N PHE A 10 -34.00 11.69 34.59
CA PHE A 10 -33.64 11.39 33.21
C PHE A 10 -32.96 12.62 32.59
N SER A 11 -31.91 12.39 31.80
CA SER A 11 -31.22 13.43 31.05
C SER A 11 -31.21 13.10 29.56
N HIS A 12 -31.28 14.13 28.72
CA HIS A 12 -31.05 14.01 27.28
C HIS A 12 -29.97 15.02 26.86
N PRO A 13 -29.18 14.72 25.82
CA PRO A 13 -28.27 15.71 25.26
C PRO A 13 -29.07 16.83 24.59
N LEU A 14 -28.58 18.07 24.66
CA LEU A 14 -29.12 19.18 23.87
C LEU A 14 -28.65 19.12 22.41
N LEU A 15 -27.47 18.53 22.18
CA LEU A 15 -26.86 18.36 20.88
C LEU A 15 -26.40 16.91 20.69
N GLU A 16 -26.72 16.34 19.53
CA GLU A 16 -26.16 15.06 19.09
C GLU A 16 -25.60 15.26 17.68
N ASN A 17 -24.29 15.04 17.51
CA ASN A 17 -23.55 15.32 16.27
C ASN A 17 -23.78 16.76 15.75
N GLU A 18 -23.74 17.76 16.64
CA GLU A 18 -23.98 19.18 16.36
C GLU A 18 -25.41 19.57 15.96
N PHE A 19 -26.35 18.61 15.91
CA PHE A 19 -27.76 18.90 15.68
C PHE A 19 -28.54 18.96 17.00
N ALA A 20 -29.53 19.85 17.07
CA ALA A 20 -30.44 19.93 18.21
C ALA A 20 -31.18 18.59 18.37
N ALA A 21 -31.02 17.98 19.55
CA ALA A 21 -31.66 16.71 19.87
C ALA A 21 -33.04 16.96 20.48
N GLU A 22 -34.04 16.19 20.06
CA GLU A 22 -35.38 16.24 20.64
C GLU A 22 -35.50 15.33 21.86
N VAL A 23 -36.29 15.77 22.84
CA VAL A 23 -36.64 14.96 24.00
C VAL A 23 -37.46 13.75 23.55
N SER A 24 -37.09 12.56 24.02
CA SER A 24 -37.86 11.34 23.79
C SER A 24 -39.35 11.55 24.10
N PRO A 25 -40.28 11.10 23.25
CA PRO A 25 -41.72 11.21 23.51
C PRO A 25 -42.15 10.64 24.86
N LEU A 26 -41.41 9.65 25.38
CA LEU A 26 -41.67 9.00 26.68
C LEU A 26 -41.37 9.90 27.90
N LEU A 27 -40.65 11.01 27.70
CA LEU A 27 -40.25 11.94 28.76
C LEU A 27 -41.01 13.27 28.68
N ARG A 28 -41.91 13.47 27.70
CA ARG A 28 -42.64 14.73 27.48
C ARG A 28 -43.57 15.12 28.63
N GLU A 29 -44.06 14.13 29.37
CA GLU A 29 -44.97 14.33 30.51
C GLU A 29 -44.23 14.52 31.84
N ILE A 30 -42.89 14.52 31.82
CA ILE A 30 -42.05 14.75 33.00
C ILE A 30 -41.60 16.22 32.99
N ASP A 31 -41.75 16.90 34.12
CA ASP A 31 -41.35 18.29 34.25
C ASP A 31 -39.84 18.46 34.03
N ALA A 32 -39.50 19.40 33.15
CA ALA A 32 -38.11 19.77 32.94
C ALA A 32 -37.58 20.53 34.16
N MET A 33 -36.37 20.17 34.58
CA MET A 33 -35.61 20.90 35.60
C MET A 33 -34.26 21.32 35.04
N ASP A 34 -33.70 22.40 35.60
CA ASP A 34 -32.33 22.78 35.31
C ASP A 34 -31.39 21.72 35.90
N ALA A 35 -30.49 21.16 35.09
CA ALA A 35 -29.51 20.20 35.58
C ALA A 35 -28.66 20.76 36.74
N ARG A 36 -28.46 22.09 36.79
CA ARG A 36 -27.73 22.77 37.87
C ARG A 36 -28.43 22.72 39.23
N SER A 37 -29.73 22.41 39.29
CA SER A 37 -30.41 22.24 40.57
C SER A 37 -30.22 20.84 41.19
N LEU A 38 -29.57 19.90 40.48
CA LEU A 38 -29.34 18.55 40.98
C LEU A 38 -28.19 18.52 42.01
N PRO A 39 -28.42 17.96 43.21
CA PRO A 39 -27.37 17.85 44.23
C PRO A 39 -26.16 17.08 43.74
N GLY A 40 -24.98 17.71 43.77
CA GLY A 40 -23.70 17.09 43.39
C GLY A 40 -23.29 17.27 41.91
N LEU A 41 -24.16 17.83 41.06
CA LEU A 41 -23.80 18.18 39.68
C LEU A 41 -22.85 19.39 39.62
N ASP A 42 -22.95 20.32 40.57
CA ASP A 42 -22.07 21.50 40.65
C ASP A 42 -20.59 21.14 40.69
N THR A 43 -20.20 20.07 41.40
CA THR A 43 -18.80 19.62 41.48
C THR A 43 -18.24 19.03 40.19
N VAL A 44 -19.11 18.44 39.36
CA VAL A 44 -18.73 17.81 38.09
C VAL A 44 -18.73 18.86 36.97
N TYR A 45 -19.71 19.76 36.95
CA TYR A 45 -19.81 20.82 35.96
C TYR A 45 -18.91 22.03 36.27
N ALA A 46 -18.65 22.40 37.53
CA ALA A 46 -17.72 23.50 37.83
C ALA A 46 -16.27 23.18 37.45
N ARG A 47 -15.88 21.89 37.38
CA ARG A 47 -14.60 21.45 36.80
C ARG A 47 -14.60 21.44 35.26
N SER A 48 -15.78 21.44 34.65
CA SER A 48 -16.00 21.40 33.19
C SER A 48 -16.37 22.76 32.59
N ALA A 49 -16.76 23.74 33.42
CA ALA A 49 -17.20 25.07 33.05
C ALA A 49 -16.07 26.11 33.04
N ALA A 50 -14.89 25.75 33.55
CA ALA A 50 -13.68 26.41 33.10
C ALA A 50 -13.51 25.97 31.65
N GLU A 51 -13.84 26.84 30.69
CA GLU A 51 -13.41 26.65 29.31
C GLU A 51 -11.91 26.36 29.37
N PRO A 52 -11.47 25.14 29.00
CA PRO A 52 -10.05 24.86 28.99
C PRO A 52 -9.41 25.91 28.10
N GLU A 53 -8.33 26.52 28.58
CA GLU A 53 -7.49 27.36 27.72
C GLU A 53 -7.00 26.44 26.59
N ILE A 54 -7.56 26.63 25.39
CA ILE A 54 -7.19 25.85 24.21
C ILE A 54 -5.95 26.54 23.65
N ASP A 55 -4.79 25.98 23.96
CA ASP A 55 -3.56 26.35 23.28
C ASP A 55 -3.58 25.77 21.86
N ASP A 56 -3.65 26.65 20.86
CA ASP A 56 -3.39 26.30 19.46
C ASP A 56 -1.88 26.07 19.27
N LEU A 57 -1.45 24.82 19.49
CA LEU A 57 -0.08 24.40 19.20
C LEU A 57 0.02 23.89 17.76
N ASP A 58 0.91 24.51 16.98
CA ASP A 58 1.32 23.96 15.69
C ASP A 58 2.25 22.76 15.95
N ASP A 59 1.82 21.57 15.53
CA ASP A 59 2.55 20.30 15.69
C ASP A 59 2.87 19.70 14.31
N PRO A 60 3.80 20.33 13.55
CA PRO A 60 4.19 19.82 12.25
C PRO A 60 4.98 18.53 12.39
N VAL A 61 4.89 17.66 11.38
CA VAL A 61 5.71 16.45 11.32
C VAL A 61 7.19 16.84 11.35
N PRO A 62 8.00 16.36 12.31
CA PRO A 62 9.37 16.83 12.43
C PRO A 62 10.23 16.33 11.27
N PRO A 63 11.29 17.03 10.87
CA PRO A 63 12.23 16.55 9.87
C PRO A 63 12.93 15.25 10.34
N PHE A 64 13.35 14.44 9.38
CA PHE A 64 13.99 13.15 9.59
C PHE A 64 15.30 13.08 8.81
N SER A 65 16.41 12.82 9.52
CA SER A 65 17.75 12.81 8.92
C SER A 65 18.55 11.57 9.33
N GLY A 66 19.44 11.12 8.45
CA GLY A 66 20.46 10.11 8.74
C GLY A 66 19.96 8.68 8.96
N GLY A 67 18.65 8.42 8.91
CA GLY A 67 18.05 7.12 9.18
C GLY A 67 17.70 6.30 7.94
N THR A 68 17.07 5.15 8.17
CA THR A 68 16.52 4.28 7.13
C THR A 68 15.00 4.51 6.99
N ILE A 69 14.50 4.62 5.76
CA ILE A 69 13.06 4.60 5.48
C ILE A 69 12.53 3.18 5.72
N VAL A 70 11.85 2.97 6.85
CA VAL A 70 11.22 1.70 7.21
C VAL A 70 10.08 1.41 6.23
N GLY A 71 10.12 0.25 5.56
CA GLY A 71 9.12 -0.15 4.57
C GLY A 71 9.51 0.15 3.11
N GLY A 72 10.61 0.86 2.88
CA GLY A 72 11.20 1.05 1.55
C GLY A 72 10.23 1.65 0.54
N ALA A 73 10.14 1.05 -0.65
CA ALA A 73 9.26 1.49 -1.73
C ALA A 73 7.79 1.64 -1.31
N GLY A 74 7.27 0.77 -0.43
CA GLY A 74 5.89 0.86 0.05
C GLY A 74 5.61 2.11 0.89
N THR A 75 6.62 2.57 1.63
CA THR A 75 6.53 3.83 2.38
C THR A 75 6.57 5.02 1.45
N LEU A 76 7.41 4.99 0.40
CA LEU A 76 7.41 6.04 -0.62
C LEU A 76 6.09 6.06 -1.40
N ALA A 77 5.48 4.91 -1.68
CA ALA A 77 4.15 4.85 -2.28
C ALA A 77 3.09 5.47 -1.35
N THR A 78 3.19 5.20 -0.04
CA THR A 78 2.31 5.83 0.96
C THR A 78 2.57 7.33 1.03
N GLN A 79 3.83 7.79 0.99
CA GLN A 79 4.21 9.21 0.94
C GLN A 79 3.65 9.90 -0.30
N ALA A 80 3.67 9.23 -1.45
CA ALA A 80 3.11 9.75 -2.68
C ALA A 80 1.59 9.99 -2.58
N HIS A 81 0.87 9.12 -1.86
CA HIS A 81 -0.58 9.23 -1.73
C HIS A 81 -1.04 10.06 -0.52
N CYS A 82 -0.39 9.92 0.64
CA CYS A 82 -0.74 10.56 1.89
C CYS A 82 0.52 10.66 2.79
N PRO A 83 1.27 11.78 2.68
CA PRO A 83 2.44 12.07 3.51
C PRO A 83 2.22 11.88 5.02
N LEU A 84 1.10 12.39 5.55
CA LEU A 84 0.79 12.24 6.98
C LEU A 84 0.65 10.77 7.39
N ARG A 85 -0.01 9.95 6.57
CA ARG A 85 -0.09 8.52 6.85
C ARG A 85 1.29 7.86 6.75
N ALA A 86 2.13 8.25 5.81
CA ALA A 86 3.48 7.71 5.71
C ALA A 86 4.28 7.97 6.99
N PHE A 87 4.17 9.18 7.58
CA PHE A 87 4.71 9.49 8.89
C PHE A 87 4.17 8.56 9.99
N ILE A 88 2.84 8.42 10.09
CA ILE A 88 2.17 7.57 11.09
C ILE A 88 2.62 6.10 10.96
N ASP A 89 2.62 5.54 9.75
CA ASP A 89 2.90 4.11 9.49
C ASP A 89 4.38 3.74 9.65
N SER A 90 5.29 4.64 9.27
CA SER A 90 6.72 4.34 9.15
C SER A 90 7.55 4.90 10.29
N ARG A 91 7.20 6.05 10.85
CA ARG A 91 7.97 6.73 11.91
C ARG A 91 7.34 6.53 13.28
N LEU A 92 6.03 6.68 13.40
CA LEU A 92 5.31 6.35 14.65
C LEU A 92 5.02 4.86 14.79
N THR A 93 5.14 4.09 13.70
CA THR A 93 4.83 2.65 13.65
C THR A 93 3.40 2.32 14.07
N ALA A 94 2.50 3.31 14.00
CA ALA A 94 1.10 3.19 14.39
C ALA A 94 0.30 2.56 13.25
N ARG A 95 0.26 1.23 13.24
CA ARG A 95 -0.40 0.44 12.20
C ARG A 95 -1.67 -0.23 12.73
N PRO A 96 -2.69 -0.44 11.87
CA PRO A 96 -3.84 -1.25 12.24
C PRO A 96 -3.41 -2.64 12.70
N LEU A 97 -4.09 -3.15 13.73
CA LEU A 97 -3.94 -4.55 14.13
C LEU A 97 -4.36 -5.46 12.97
N GLU A 98 -3.55 -6.51 12.73
CA GLU A 98 -3.85 -7.49 11.68
C GLU A 98 -5.18 -8.18 12.03
N ARG A 99 -6.16 -8.00 11.15
CA ARG A 99 -7.45 -8.69 11.29
C ARG A 99 -7.28 -10.14 10.85
N PRO A 100 -7.76 -11.12 11.62
CA PRO A 100 -7.68 -12.51 11.22
C PRO A 100 -8.50 -12.73 9.95
N ASP A 101 -7.81 -13.08 8.86
CA ASP A 101 -8.44 -13.51 7.61
C ASP A 101 -8.78 -15.00 7.64
N ARG A 102 -9.74 -15.40 6.79
CA ARG A 102 -10.01 -16.82 6.54
C ARG A 102 -8.94 -17.39 5.61
N GLY A 103 -8.05 -18.22 6.14
CA GLY A 103 -6.98 -18.86 5.38
C GLY A 103 -5.83 -17.90 5.07
N PHE A 104 -5.27 -17.97 3.86
CA PHE A 104 -4.21 -17.06 3.43
C PHE A 104 -4.77 -15.69 3.04
N GLY A 105 -4.43 -14.65 3.80
CA GLY A 105 -4.71 -13.25 3.47
C GLY A 105 -3.91 -12.75 2.26
N ALA A 106 -4.25 -11.56 1.74
CA ALA A 106 -3.68 -11.04 0.49
C ALA A 106 -2.15 -10.95 0.51
N ARG A 107 -1.57 -10.49 1.64
CA ARG A 107 -0.12 -10.42 1.84
C ARG A 107 0.54 -11.80 1.78
N GLN A 108 -0.08 -12.80 2.40
CA GLN A 108 0.45 -14.16 2.43
C GLN A 108 0.41 -14.82 1.04
N ARG A 109 -0.67 -14.56 0.28
CA ARG A 109 -0.77 -14.99 -1.12
C ARG A 109 0.31 -14.35 -2.00
N GLY A 110 0.58 -13.06 -1.80
CA GLY A 110 1.70 -12.36 -2.44
C GLY A 110 3.03 -13.07 -2.18
N ILE A 111 3.36 -13.31 -0.91
CA ILE A 111 4.59 -14.02 -0.51
C ILE A 111 4.70 -15.40 -1.18
N LEU A 112 3.60 -16.16 -1.27
CA LEU A 112 3.61 -17.47 -1.90
C LEU A 112 3.84 -17.40 -3.41
N VAL A 113 3.23 -16.43 -4.10
CA VAL A 113 3.47 -16.21 -5.53
C VAL A 113 4.94 -15.89 -5.78
N HIS A 114 5.48 -14.88 -5.09
CA HIS A 114 6.88 -14.48 -5.25
C HIS A 114 7.82 -15.66 -4.99
N ARG A 115 7.62 -16.38 -3.88
CA ARG A 115 8.48 -17.51 -3.54
C ARG A 115 8.39 -18.65 -4.54
N ALA A 116 7.20 -18.97 -5.06
CA ALA A 116 7.04 -20.01 -6.07
C ALA A 116 7.72 -19.63 -7.40
N LEU A 117 7.65 -18.35 -7.79
CA LEU A 117 8.31 -17.83 -8.99
C LEU A 117 9.83 -17.77 -8.83
N GLU A 118 10.33 -17.32 -7.69
CA GLU A 118 11.75 -17.35 -7.34
C GLU A 118 12.29 -18.79 -7.50
N LEU A 119 11.61 -19.78 -6.91
CA LEU A 119 12.00 -21.19 -7.03
C LEU A 119 11.97 -21.71 -8.46
N LEU A 120 10.98 -21.29 -9.26
CA LEU A 120 10.83 -21.73 -10.65
C LEU A 120 11.93 -21.17 -11.55
N PHE A 121 12.26 -19.88 -11.43
CA PHE A 121 13.27 -19.24 -12.27
C PHE A 121 14.70 -19.47 -11.79
N ASP A 122 14.91 -19.81 -10.51
CA ASP A 122 16.19 -20.38 -10.04
C ASP A 122 16.45 -21.73 -10.72
N ALA A 123 15.38 -22.53 -10.86
CA ALA A 123 15.39 -23.83 -11.50
C ALA A 123 15.54 -23.79 -13.03
N LEU A 124 14.86 -22.84 -13.69
CA LEU A 124 14.79 -22.69 -15.14
C LEU A 124 15.09 -21.22 -15.52
N PRO A 125 16.38 -20.80 -15.49
CA PRO A 125 16.79 -19.40 -15.53
C PRO A 125 16.81 -18.80 -16.94
N GLY A 126 15.71 -18.91 -17.69
CA GLY A 126 15.62 -18.31 -19.02
C GLY A 126 14.65 -19.00 -19.96
N LYS A 127 14.42 -18.36 -21.10
CA LYS A 127 13.54 -18.88 -22.15
C LYS A 127 14.03 -20.23 -22.68
N ARG A 128 15.33 -20.39 -22.92
CA ARG A 128 15.91 -21.66 -23.43
C ARG A 128 15.63 -22.83 -22.50
N GLN A 129 15.83 -22.65 -21.20
CA GLN A 129 15.60 -23.70 -20.20
C GLN A 129 14.12 -24.04 -20.11
N LEU A 130 13.23 -23.04 -20.15
CA LEU A 130 11.78 -23.29 -20.21
C LEU A 130 11.39 -24.05 -21.48
N ALA A 131 11.90 -23.62 -22.65
CA ALA A 131 11.56 -24.21 -23.94
C ALA A 131 12.14 -25.61 -24.16
N ALA A 132 13.17 -25.99 -23.38
CA ALA A 132 13.76 -27.32 -23.40
C ALA A 132 12.95 -28.35 -22.59
N GLN A 133 11.91 -27.93 -21.87
CA GLN A 133 11.05 -28.82 -21.08
C GLN A 133 9.79 -29.19 -21.86
N SER A 134 9.28 -30.39 -21.64
CA SER A 134 7.92 -30.76 -22.05
C SER A 134 6.87 -30.04 -21.20
N ASN A 135 5.62 -30.05 -21.67
CA ASN A 135 4.51 -29.47 -20.90
C ASN A 135 4.32 -30.20 -19.56
N GLU A 136 4.52 -31.53 -19.54
CA GLU A 136 4.43 -32.37 -18.35
C GLU A 136 5.55 -32.04 -17.34
N GLU A 137 6.77 -31.82 -17.84
CA GLU A 137 7.92 -31.41 -17.02
C GLU A 137 7.71 -30.03 -16.40
N ILE A 138 7.20 -29.06 -17.18
CA ILE A 138 6.84 -27.73 -16.66
C ILE A 138 5.75 -27.84 -15.58
N ALA A 139 4.70 -28.63 -15.82
CA ALA A 139 3.62 -28.83 -14.85
C ALA A 139 4.12 -29.45 -13.53
N SER A 140 5.00 -30.45 -13.64
CA SER A 140 5.65 -31.08 -12.49
C SER A 140 6.52 -30.07 -11.72
N ARG A 141 7.37 -29.30 -12.41
CA ARG A 141 8.25 -28.30 -11.81
C ARG A 141 7.46 -27.19 -11.11
N ILE A 142 6.39 -26.69 -11.73
CA ILE A 142 5.48 -25.70 -11.12
C ILE A 142 4.89 -26.25 -9.83
N SER A 143 4.36 -27.48 -9.87
CA SER A 143 3.77 -28.13 -8.69
C SER A 143 4.79 -28.28 -7.56
N GLU A 144 6.01 -28.72 -7.87
CA GLU A 144 7.09 -28.84 -6.88
C GLU A 144 7.50 -27.49 -6.26
N CYS A 145 7.59 -26.43 -7.06
CA CYS A 145 7.93 -25.09 -6.60
C CYS A 145 6.85 -24.52 -5.67
N ILE A 146 5.57 -24.68 -6.04
CA ILE A 146 4.43 -24.28 -5.21
C ILE A 146 4.42 -25.08 -3.90
N ASP A 147 4.59 -26.40 -3.98
CA ASP A 147 4.64 -27.29 -2.83
C ASP A 147 5.74 -26.92 -1.85
N ARG A 148 6.90 -26.54 -2.37
CA ARG A 148 8.01 -26.05 -1.55
C ARG A 148 7.68 -24.70 -0.93
N ALA A 149 7.18 -23.72 -1.69
CA ALA A 149 6.81 -22.40 -1.18
C ALA A 149 5.74 -22.50 -0.06
N VAL A 150 4.70 -23.31 -0.29
CA VAL A 150 3.64 -23.57 0.68
C VAL A 150 4.18 -24.28 1.93
N ARG A 151 5.03 -25.32 1.78
CA ARG A 151 5.66 -26.00 2.93
C ARG A 151 6.54 -25.06 3.75
N GLU A 152 7.38 -24.26 3.10
CA GLU A 152 8.24 -23.28 3.77
C GLU A 152 7.40 -22.28 4.59
N ARG A 153 6.28 -21.80 4.02
CA ARG A 153 5.37 -20.90 4.73
C ARG A 153 4.61 -21.59 5.87
N LEU A 154 4.18 -22.83 5.67
CA LEU A 154 3.41 -23.58 6.66
C LEU A 154 4.26 -24.07 7.84
N ARG A 155 5.58 -24.26 7.67
CA ARG A 155 6.49 -24.52 8.79
C ARG A 155 6.46 -23.39 9.82
N ALA A 156 6.28 -22.16 9.35
CA ALA A 156 6.12 -20.98 10.19
C ALA A 156 4.68 -20.77 10.72
N ALA A 157 3.73 -21.65 10.38
CA ALA A 157 2.31 -21.49 10.66
C ALA A 157 1.69 -22.64 11.47
N GLY A 158 0.60 -22.35 12.20
CA GLY A 158 -0.17 -23.33 12.96
C GLY A 158 -0.89 -24.38 12.10
N ARG A 159 -1.37 -25.46 12.73
CA ARG A 159 -2.00 -26.62 12.04
C ARG A 159 -3.20 -26.24 11.16
N SER A 160 -3.90 -25.16 11.48
CA SER A 160 -5.09 -24.67 10.77
C SER A 160 -4.82 -24.24 9.33
N LEU A 161 -3.62 -23.70 9.03
CA LEU A 161 -3.31 -23.25 7.67
C LEU A 161 -3.02 -24.40 6.70
N ARG A 162 -2.75 -25.62 7.20
CA ARG A 162 -2.53 -26.79 6.34
C ARG A 162 -3.76 -27.18 5.54
N VAL A 163 -4.97 -26.90 6.05
CA VAL A 163 -6.22 -27.18 5.33
C VAL A 163 -6.34 -26.29 4.08
N TYR A 164 -5.78 -25.08 4.13
CA TYR A 164 -5.79 -24.14 3.00
C TYR A 164 -4.66 -24.37 1.99
N ALA A 165 -3.71 -25.27 2.29
CA ALA A 165 -2.57 -25.56 1.43
C ALA A 165 -2.99 -26.10 0.07
N ALA A 166 -3.99 -26.99 0.02
CA ALA A 166 -4.51 -27.57 -1.22
C ALA A 166 -5.20 -26.49 -2.07
N LEU A 167 -6.08 -25.68 -1.47
CA LEU A 167 -6.76 -24.58 -2.17
C LEU A 167 -5.77 -23.57 -2.76
N GLU A 168 -4.69 -23.29 -2.05
CA GLU A 168 -3.68 -22.36 -2.53
C GLU A 168 -2.84 -22.95 -3.68
N ARG A 169 -2.59 -24.27 -3.67
CA ARG A 169 -2.00 -24.98 -4.82
C ARG A 169 -2.91 -24.89 -6.04
N ASP A 170 -4.18 -25.25 -5.88
CA ASP A 170 -5.18 -25.23 -6.97
C ASP A 170 -5.29 -23.82 -7.58
N ARG A 171 -5.11 -22.78 -6.77
CA ARG A 171 -5.07 -21.39 -7.22
C ARG A 171 -3.77 -21.02 -7.95
N LEU A 172 -2.61 -21.45 -7.43
CA LEU A 172 -1.29 -21.03 -7.95
C LEU A 172 -0.89 -21.74 -9.23
N VAL A 173 -1.21 -23.04 -9.36
CA VAL A 173 -0.85 -23.85 -10.54
C VAL A 173 -1.29 -23.19 -11.86
N PRO A 174 -2.56 -22.83 -12.08
CA PRO A 174 -2.98 -22.20 -13.34
C PRO A 174 -2.35 -20.82 -13.56
N LEU A 175 -2.05 -20.08 -12.49
CA LEU A 175 -1.41 -18.76 -12.58
C LEU A 175 0.04 -18.86 -13.07
N LEU A 176 0.80 -19.80 -12.52
CA LEU A 176 2.19 -20.02 -12.90
C LEU A 176 2.28 -20.63 -14.31
N HIS A 177 1.36 -21.52 -14.68
CA HIS A 177 1.28 -22.02 -16.05
C HIS A 177 1.08 -20.90 -17.06
N GLU A 178 0.13 -20.01 -16.79
CA GLU A 178 -0.14 -18.88 -17.68
C GLU A 178 1.05 -17.91 -17.75
N LEU A 179 1.74 -17.66 -16.62
CA LEU A 179 2.94 -16.83 -16.64
C LEU A 179 4.09 -17.47 -17.45
N VAL A 180 4.32 -18.79 -17.30
CA VAL A 180 5.31 -19.51 -18.11
C VAL A 180 4.96 -19.47 -19.59
N ARG A 181 3.67 -19.60 -19.94
CA ARG A 181 3.20 -19.46 -21.32
C ARG A 181 3.53 -18.07 -21.88
N LEU A 182 3.36 -17.02 -21.09
CA LEU A 182 3.74 -15.66 -21.47
C LEU A 182 5.26 -15.52 -21.61
N ASP A 183 6.05 -16.09 -20.70
CA ASP A 183 7.50 -16.05 -20.78
C ASP A 183 8.05 -16.80 -22.00
N LEU A 184 7.46 -17.94 -22.38
CA LEU A 184 7.80 -18.66 -23.62
C LEU A 184 7.49 -17.84 -24.89
N ALA A 185 6.55 -16.89 -24.80
CA ALA A 185 6.19 -16.00 -25.91
C ALA A 185 7.05 -14.73 -26.01
N ARG A 186 7.96 -14.48 -25.05
CA ARG A 186 8.92 -13.36 -25.09
C ARG A 186 10.04 -13.63 -26.09
N GLY A 187 10.83 -12.61 -26.41
CA GLY A 187 12.16 -12.75 -27.02
C GLY A 187 13.12 -13.54 -26.13
N GLU A 188 14.35 -13.73 -26.59
CA GLU A 188 15.36 -14.43 -25.78
C GLU A 188 15.70 -13.63 -24.51
N PHE A 189 15.71 -14.30 -23.36
CA PHE A 189 16.14 -13.73 -22.10
C PHE A 189 16.78 -14.79 -21.20
N VAL A 190 17.65 -14.33 -20.30
CA VAL A 190 18.23 -15.12 -19.21
C VAL A 190 17.91 -14.43 -17.89
N THR A 191 17.42 -15.18 -16.91
CA THR A 191 17.19 -14.61 -15.57
C THR A 191 18.55 -14.32 -14.93
N GLU A 192 18.84 -13.05 -14.68
CA GLU A 192 20.11 -12.61 -14.11
C GLU A 192 20.10 -12.65 -12.58
N SER A 193 19.03 -12.16 -11.97
CA SER A 193 18.88 -12.22 -10.52
C SER A 193 17.43 -12.27 -10.08
N LEU A 194 17.22 -12.82 -8.89
CA LEU A 194 15.91 -13.02 -8.28
C LEU A 194 15.94 -12.49 -6.86
N GLU A 195 14.85 -11.82 -6.47
CA GLU A 195 14.60 -11.37 -5.10
C GLU A 195 15.77 -10.57 -4.47
N THR A 196 16.44 -9.79 -5.32
CA THR A 196 17.69 -9.06 -5.05
C THR A 196 17.47 -7.91 -4.08
N LYS A 197 18.11 -7.97 -2.92
CA LYS A 197 18.05 -6.92 -1.89
C LYS A 197 19.10 -5.84 -2.15
N LEU A 198 18.66 -4.60 -2.24
CA LEU A 198 19.53 -3.44 -2.40
C LEU A 198 19.24 -2.41 -1.29
N THR A 199 20.26 -1.62 -0.97
CA THR A 199 20.12 -0.43 -0.12
C THR A 199 20.77 0.73 -0.86
N ALA A 200 19.99 1.77 -1.11
CA ALA A 200 20.47 2.99 -1.74
C ALA A 200 20.41 4.17 -0.76
N ARG A 201 21.39 5.07 -0.87
CA ARG A 201 21.45 6.30 -0.09
C ARG A 201 20.88 7.44 -0.95
N ILE A 202 19.66 7.90 -0.65
CA ILE A 202 18.95 8.93 -1.42
C ILE A 202 18.63 10.08 -0.47
N GLY A 203 19.00 11.32 -0.81
CA GLY A 203 18.71 12.49 0.03
C GLY A 203 19.23 12.37 1.48
N GLY A 204 20.30 11.61 1.72
CA GLY A 204 20.82 11.36 3.07
C GLY A 204 20.02 10.36 3.91
N LEU A 205 19.10 9.60 3.30
CA LEU A 205 18.36 8.51 3.92
C LEU A 205 18.67 7.17 3.24
N ASP A 206 18.63 6.09 4.00
CA ASP A 206 18.78 4.75 3.44
C ASP A 206 17.40 4.22 3.00
N VAL A 207 17.28 3.84 1.73
CA VAL A 207 16.10 3.23 1.15
C VAL A 207 16.41 1.78 0.80
N ARG A 208 15.76 0.84 1.49
CA ARG A 208 15.90 -0.59 1.20
C ARG A 208 14.85 -1.01 0.18
N CYS A 209 15.26 -1.77 -0.83
CA CYS A 209 14.38 -2.35 -1.82
C CYS A 209 14.71 -3.81 -2.09
N ARG A 210 13.76 -4.53 -2.69
CA ARG A 210 13.91 -5.92 -3.10
C ARG A 210 13.32 -6.09 -4.49
N ILE A 211 14.17 -6.30 -5.49
CA ILE A 211 13.77 -6.46 -6.88
C ILE A 211 13.38 -7.92 -7.09
N ASP A 212 12.17 -8.20 -7.55
CA ASP A 212 11.68 -9.58 -7.64
C ASP A 212 12.43 -10.39 -8.70
N ARG A 213 12.63 -9.81 -9.89
CA ARG A 213 13.33 -10.47 -10.99
C ARG A 213 13.99 -9.46 -11.93
N ILE A 214 15.23 -9.75 -12.30
CA ILE A 214 15.96 -9.05 -13.35
C ILE A 214 16.29 -10.07 -14.44
N ASP A 215 15.88 -9.78 -15.67
CA ASP A 215 16.26 -10.56 -16.85
C ASP A 215 17.25 -9.79 -17.70
N ARG A 216 18.25 -10.48 -18.25
CA ARG A 216 19.09 -9.97 -19.33
C ARG A 216 18.46 -10.32 -20.67
N LEU A 217 18.24 -9.32 -21.52
CA LEU A 217 17.65 -9.46 -22.85
C LEU A 217 18.72 -9.81 -23.90
N ALA A 218 18.27 -10.14 -25.11
CA ALA A 218 19.13 -10.58 -26.23
C ALA A 218 20.19 -9.55 -26.64
N ASP A 219 19.88 -8.25 -26.52
CA ASP A 219 20.80 -7.13 -26.82
C ASP A 219 21.76 -6.81 -25.67
N GLY A 220 21.62 -7.49 -24.53
CA GLY A 220 22.44 -7.29 -23.34
C GLY A 220 21.85 -6.33 -22.31
N SER A 221 20.80 -5.57 -22.67
CA SER A 221 20.07 -4.70 -21.73
C SER A 221 19.33 -5.51 -20.66
N LEU A 222 18.90 -4.82 -19.60
CA LEU A 222 18.14 -5.44 -18.51
C LEU A 222 16.64 -5.14 -18.60
N ALA A 223 15.85 -6.11 -18.13
CA ALA A 223 14.42 -5.96 -17.86
C ALA A 223 14.16 -6.18 -16.37
N ILE A 224 13.53 -5.20 -15.72
CA ILE A 224 13.11 -5.27 -14.32
C ILE A 224 11.64 -5.70 -14.27
N ILE A 225 11.35 -6.77 -13.53
CA ILE A 225 10.00 -7.30 -13.36
C ILE A 225 9.64 -7.25 -11.87
N ASP A 226 8.49 -6.65 -11.56
CA ASP A 226 7.87 -6.66 -10.24
C ASP A 226 6.53 -7.42 -10.31
N TYR A 227 6.37 -8.43 -9.48
CA TYR A 227 5.18 -9.27 -9.45
C TYR A 227 4.09 -8.63 -8.59
N LYS A 228 2.88 -8.55 -9.13
CA LYS A 228 1.72 -7.99 -8.44
C LYS A 228 0.56 -8.97 -8.44
N THR A 229 0.15 -9.36 -7.24
CA THR A 229 -1.02 -10.23 -7.04
C THR A 229 -2.33 -9.46 -6.87
N GLY A 230 -2.28 -8.13 -6.78
CA GLY A 230 -3.46 -7.25 -6.74
C GLY A 230 -3.97 -6.90 -8.14
N SER A 231 -5.20 -6.39 -8.23
CA SER A 231 -5.79 -5.99 -9.52
C SER A 231 -5.57 -4.53 -9.91
N GLY A 232 -5.08 -3.69 -8.99
CA GLY A 232 -4.99 -2.24 -9.16
C GLY A 232 -3.69 -1.72 -9.78
N ALA A 233 -2.62 -2.52 -9.79
CA ALA A 233 -1.32 -2.07 -10.28
C ALA A 233 -1.37 -1.74 -11.78
N THR A 234 -0.93 -0.53 -12.15
CA THR A 234 -0.97 -0.04 -13.52
C THR A 234 0.25 0.84 -13.83
N PRO A 235 0.85 0.71 -15.03
CA PRO A 235 1.92 1.61 -15.46
C PRO A 235 1.51 3.09 -15.50
N ALA A 236 0.22 3.39 -15.61
CA ALA A 236 -0.28 4.77 -15.71
C ALA A 236 0.13 5.63 -14.49
N ASP A 237 0.26 5.02 -13.32
CA ASP A 237 0.61 5.73 -12.09
C ASP A 237 2.10 6.14 -12.02
N TRP A 238 2.94 5.65 -12.94
CA TRP A 238 4.32 6.12 -13.12
C TRP A 238 4.43 7.42 -13.91
N PHE A 239 3.40 7.79 -14.69
CA PHE A 239 3.43 8.93 -15.62
C PHE A 239 2.64 10.13 -15.12
N ARG A 240 2.19 10.11 -13.86
CA ARG A 240 1.53 11.25 -13.24
C ARG A 240 2.55 12.33 -12.89
N THR A 241 2.07 13.56 -12.71
CA THR A 241 2.90 14.68 -12.26
C THR A 241 3.60 14.35 -10.94
N ARG A 242 2.85 13.81 -9.97
CA ARG A 242 3.37 13.20 -8.75
C ARG A 242 3.47 11.70 -8.95
N LEU A 243 4.63 11.11 -8.69
CA LEU A 243 4.88 9.69 -8.87
C LEU A 243 4.12 8.87 -7.80
N LEU A 244 3.03 8.21 -8.18
CA LEU A 244 2.16 7.50 -7.22
C LEU A 244 2.64 6.07 -6.90
N GLU A 245 3.26 5.39 -7.87
CA GLU A 245 3.78 4.03 -7.71
C GLU A 245 5.31 4.03 -7.90
N PRO A 246 6.08 4.41 -6.86
CA PRO A 246 7.52 4.66 -6.98
C PRO A 246 8.38 3.40 -6.99
N GLN A 247 7.81 2.20 -6.81
CA GLN A 247 8.60 0.99 -6.61
C GLN A 247 9.51 0.65 -7.80
N LEU A 248 8.96 0.57 -9.00
CA LEU A 248 9.74 0.29 -10.20
C LEU A 248 10.66 1.45 -10.62
N PRO A 249 10.21 2.72 -10.59
CA PRO A 249 11.10 3.89 -10.69
C PRO A 249 12.26 3.91 -9.70
N LEU A 250 12.04 3.52 -8.44
CA LEU A 250 13.09 3.37 -7.44
C LEU A 250 14.08 2.28 -7.85
N TYR A 251 13.62 1.15 -8.39
CA TYR A 251 14.51 0.08 -8.84
C TYR A 251 15.41 0.55 -9.98
N LEU A 252 14.84 1.33 -10.90
CA LEU A 252 15.58 1.94 -11.99
C LEU A 252 16.63 2.95 -11.47
N HIS A 253 16.28 3.76 -10.48
CA HIS A 253 17.18 4.73 -9.87
C HIS A 253 18.39 4.09 -9.16
N VAL A 254 18.24 2.87 -8.62
CA VAL A 254 19.31 2.22 -7.83
C VAL A 254 20.16 1.22 -8.62
N ILE A 255 19.72 0.84 -9.82
CA ILE A 255 20.48 -0.07 -10.68
C ILE A 255 21.47 0.75 -11.52
N ASP A 256 22.74 0.37 -11.43
CA ASP A 256 23.82 0.93 -12.26
C ASP A 256 24.04 0.05 -13.51
N ALA A 257 23.04 0.03 -14.39
CA ALA A 257 23.07 -0.71 -15.65
C ALA A 257 22.04 -0.17 -16.64
N GLU A 258 22.24 -0.45 -17.92
CA GLU A 258 21.27 -0.13 -18.97
C GLU A 258 20.03 -1.01 -18.84
N VAL A 259 18.89 -0.39 -18.56
CA VAL A 259 17.59 -1.04 -18.41
C VAL A 259 16.67 -0.55 -19.52
N ASP A 260 16.17 -1.47 -20.33
CA ASP A 260 15.28 -1.17 -21.46
C ASP A 260 13.85 -1.62 -21.25
N ALA A 261 13.57 -2.33 -20.16
CA ALA A 261 12.22 -2.72 -19.81
C ALA A 261 11.94 -2.63 -18.31
N VAL A 262 10.77 -2.09 -17.99
CA VAL A 262 10.25 -1.94 -16.63
C VAL A 262 8.81 -2.43 -16.62
N VAL A 263 8.56 -3.54 -15.93
CA VAL A 263 7.35 -4.34 -16.13
C VAL A 263 6.72 -4.80 -14.81
N ILE A 264 5.40 -4.69 -14.75
CA ILE A 264 4.56 -5.38 -13.77
C ILE A 264 4.18 -6.74 -14.33
N GLY A 265 4.61 -7.80 -13.67
CA GLY A 265 4.08 -9.14 -13.83
C GLY A 265 2.80 -9.29 -13.02
N ARG A 266 1.64 -9.06 -13.62
CA ARG A 266 0.36 -9.25 -12.94
C ARG A 266 0.08 -10.74 -12.82
N VAL A 267 -0.08 -11.24 -11.59
CA VAL A 267 -0.35 -12.66 -11.28
C VAL A 267 -1.63 -12.75 -10.44
N HIS A 268 -2.78 -12.62 -11.10
CA HIS A 268 -4.09 -12.59 -10.45
C HIS A 268 -5.09 -13.53 -11.14
N PRO A 269 -6.01 -14.21 -10.42
CA PRO A 269 -6.97 -15.16 -11.01
C PRO A 269 -7.80 -14.64 -12.19
N ARG A 270 -8.11 -13.34 -12.21
CA ARG A 270 -8.84 -12.71 -13.32
C ARG A 270 -7.97 -12.39 -14.54
N SER A 271 -6.66 -12.25 -14.36
CA SER A 271 -5.74 -11.86 -15.44
C SER A 271 -4.30 -12.07 -14.99
N VAL A 272 -3.57 -12.86 -15.78
CA VAL A 272 -2.10 -12.94 -15.76
C VAL A 272 -1.59 -12.23 -17.00
N SER A 273 -0.71 -11.24 -16.84
CA SER A 273 -0.21 -10.44 -17.96
C SER A 273 1.03 -9.65 -17.58
N TYR A 274 1.81 -9.27 -18.57
CA TYR A 274 2.87 -8.27 -18.44
C TYR A 274 2.34 -6.89 -18.82
N ARG A 275 2.62 -5.88 -18.00
CA ARG A 275 2.20 -4.49 -18.20
C ARG A 275 3.36 -3.58 -17.85
N GLY A 276 3.84 -2.78 -18.79
CA GLY A 276 5.00 -1.94 -18.56
C GLY A 276 5.47 -1.23 -19.81
N ILE A 277 6.68 -0.72 -19.77
CA ILE A 277 7.37 -0.18 -20.94
C ILE A 277 8.55 -1.08 -21.26
N TRP A 278 8.80 -1.26 -22.55
CA TRP A 278 9.98 -1.93 -23.06
C TRP A 278 10.34 -1.36 -24.42
N GLN A 279 11.64 -1.24 -24.71
CA GLN A 279 12.13 -0.71 -25.99
C GLN A 279 12.10 -1.77 -27.10
N GLN A 280 12.53 -3.00 -26.81
CA GLN A 280 12.56 -4.09 -27.79
C GLN A 280 11.16 -4.68 -28.03
N PRO A 281 10.60 -4.67 -29.26
CA PRO A 281 9.22 -5.07 -29.51
C PRO A 281 8.84 -6.49 -29.03
N ASP A 282 9.80 -7.41 -29.01
CA ASP A 282 9.62 -8.80 -28.60
C ASP A 282 9.99 -9.07 -27.13
N ALA A 283 10.50 -8.10 -26.37
CA ALA A 283 10.90 -8.31 -24.98
C ALA A 283 9.77 -8.89 -24.10
N PHE A 284 8.54 -8.45 -24.33
CA PHE A 284 7.34 -8.92 -23.64
C PHE A 284 6.16 -9.12 -24.60
N PRO A 285 5.29 -10.12 -24.37
CA PRO A 285 4.10 -10.30 -25.18
C PRO A 285 3.12 -9.14 -25.00
N GLY A 286 2.45 -8.76 -26.09
CA GLY A 286 1.49 -7.66 -26.11
C GLY A 286 2.12 -6.35 -26.57
N SER A 287 1.58 -5.22 -26.12
CA SER A 287 2.09 -3.90 -26.48
C SER A 287 2.54 -3.13 -25.24
N PRO A 288 3.67 -2.39 -25.34
CA PRO A 288 4.13 -1.56 -24.24
C PRO A 288 3.10 -0.47 -23.95
N TYR A 289 3.07 -0.05 -22.69
CA TYR A 289 2.27 1.08 -22.24
C TYR A 289 2.73 2.35 -22.97
N ARG A 290 1.78 3.09 -23.53
CA ARG A 290 2.04 4.37 -24.21
C ARG A 290 1.52 5.51 -23.34
N PRO A 291 2.40 6.30 -22.71
CA PRO A 291 1.98 7.48 -21.96
C PRO A 291 1.41 8.54 -22.91
N LYS A 292 0.53 9.43 -22.40
CA LYS A 292 -0.09 10.49 -23.20
C LYS A 292 0.92 11.50 -23.75
N ALA A 293 1.96 11.79 -22.96
CA ALA A 293 3.08 12.66 -23.31
C ALA A 293 4.37 11.84 -23.17
N PRO A 294 4.73 11.04 -24.20
CA PRO A 294 5.95 10.24 -24.15
C PRO A 294 7.18 11.14 -24.15
N LEU A 295 8.14 10.80 -23.30
CA LEU A 295 9.50 11.31 -23.35
C LEU A 295 10.38 10.23 -24.00
N GLU A 296 11.53 10.64 -24.49
CA GLU A 296 12.57 9.68 -24.86
C GLU A 296 12.98 8.86 -23.64
N TRP A 297 13.38 7.60 -23.86
CA TRP A 297 13.58 6.67 -22.76
C TRP A 297 14.55 7.20 -21.68
N PRO A 298 15.75 7.72 -22.01
CA PRO A 298 16.67 8.28 -21.02
C PRO A 298 16.10 9.49 -20.25
N GLU A 299 15.30 10.33 -20.92
CA GLU A 299 14.63 11.47 -20.27
C GLU A 299 13.56 10.99 -19.28
N GLN A 300 12.83 9.94 -19.64
CA GLN A 300 11.84 9.33 -18.74
C GLN A 300 12.51 8.72 -17.50
N GLN A 301 13.66 8.05 -17.65
CA GLN A 301 14.42 7.53 -16.50
C GLN A 301 14.89 8.66 -15.60
N SER A 302 15.44 9.73 -16.19
CA SER A 302 15.91 10.92 -15.46
C SER A 302 14.77 11.60 -14.69
N ARG A 303 13.60 11.71 -15.32
CA ARG A 303 12.39 12.24 -14.67
C ARG A 303 11.96 11.38 -13.49
N TRP A 304 11.95 10.06 -13.64
CA TRP A 304 11.62 9.15 -12.55
C TRP A 304 12.61 9.21 -11.41
N SER A 305 13.91 9.33 -11.69
CA SER A 305 14.96 9.56 -10.69
C SER A 305 14.67 10.80 -9.86
N ALA A 306 14.41 11.93 -10.53
CA ALA A 306 14.08 13.19 -9.85
C ALA A 306 12.81 13.09 -9.00
N GLN A 307 11.77 12.40 -9.47
CA GLN A 307 10.54 12.20 -8.70
C GLN A 307 10.74 11.29 -7.48
N VAL A 308 11.61 10.28 -7.56
CA VAL A 308 11.99 9.45 -6.42
C VAL A 308 12.74 10.28 -5.37
N GLU A 309 13.70 11.10 -5.81
CA GLU A 309 14.44 12.01 -4.94
C GLU A 309 13.52 13.04 -4.26
N GLU A 310 12.54 13.58 -4.99
CA GLU A 310 11.52 14.50 -4.46
C GLU A 310 10.70 13.83 -3.34
N LEU A 311 10.19 12.62 -3.57
CA LEU A 311 9.44 11.89 -2.53
C LEU A 311 10.27 11.61 -1.28
N VAL A 312 11.56 11.32 -1.45
CA VAL A 312 12.49 11.11 -0.33
C VAL A 312 12.75 12.42 0.41
N ALA A 313 12.93 13.54 -0.32
CA ALA A 313 13.13 14.86 0.26
C ALA A 313 11.90 15.34 1.04
N GLU A 314 10.68 15.14 0.52
CA GLU A 314 9.42 15.44 1.22
C GLU A 314 9.29 14.63 2.51
N TYR A 315 9.58 13.32 2.44
CA TYR A 315 9.57 12.44 3.61
C TYR A 315 10.59 12.90 4.67
N ALA A 316 11.79 13.25 4.25
CA ALA A 316 12.85 13.78 5.10
C ALA A 316 12.49 15.15 5.70
N GLY A 317 11.82 16.00 4.93
CA GLY A 317 11.39 17.34 5.35
C GLY A 317 10.23 17.35 6.33
N GLY A 318 9.56 16.21 6.55
CA GLY A 318 8.37 16.14 7.39
C GLY A 318 7.13 16.65 6.68
N ASP A 319 6.96 16.35 5.40
CA ASP A 319 5.71 16.64 4.70
C ASP A 319 4.54 15.87 5.37
N GLY A 320 3.54 16.61 5.84
CA GLY A 320 2.34 16.11 6.49
C GLY A 320 1.06 16.39 5.70
N ARG A 321 1.14 16.75 4.42
CA ARG A 321 -0.04 17.04 3.60
C ARG A 321 -0.99 15.84 3.51
N ILE A 322 -2.28 16.11 3.39
CA ILE A 322 -3.31 15.14 3.00
C ILE A 322 -3.88 15.61 1.67
N PHE A 323 -3.75 14.78 0.63
CA PHE A 323 -4.29 15.11 -0.69
C PHE A 323 -5.77 14.74 -0.78
N LEU A 324 -6.61 15.65 -1.27
CA LEU A 324 -8.04 15.40 -1.47
C LEU A 324 -8.32 14.17 -2.36
N SER A 325 -7.47 13.95 -3.37
CA SER A 325 -7.56 12.78 -4.26
C SER A 325 -7.29 11.44 -3.56
N ALA A 326 -6.79 11.46 -2.32
CA ALA A 326 -6.37 10.30 -1.56
C ALA A 326 -6.90 10.32 -0.11
N LEU A 327 -8.03 11.01 0.14
CA LEU A 327 -8.67 11.07 1.47
C LEU A 327 -8.91 9.69 2.09
N SER A 328 -9.26 8.69 1.28
CA SER A 328 -9.43 7.31 1.74
C SER A 328 -8.19 6.70 2.41
N GLN A 329 -7.00 7.24 2.14
CA GLN A 329 -5.75 6.84 2.81
C GLN A 329 -5.60 7.47 4.20
N ALA A 330 -6.29 8.57 4.49
CA ALA A 330 -6.29 9.26 5.77
C ALA A 330 -7.50 8.89 6.65
N GLU A 331 -8.52 8.24 6.08
CA GLU A 331 -9.76 7.84 6.75
C GLU A 331 -9.63 6.50 7.53
N GLY A 332 -10.75 6.05 8.10
CA GLY A 332 -10.87 4.74 8.76
C GLY A 332 -10.02 4.66 10.04
N PHE A 333 -9.12 3.67 10.10
CA PHE A 333 -8.23 3.52 11.27
C PHE A 333 -7.32 4.73 11.49
N TYR A 334 -7.00 5.47 10.42
CA TYR A 334 -6.12 6.63 10.51
C TYR A 334 -6.86 7.92 10.84
N ALA A 335 -8.20 7.96 10.67
CA ALA A 335 -8.98 9.18 10.87
C ALA A 335 -8.74 9.88 12.21
N PRO A 336 -8.62 9.18 13.36
CA PRO A 336 -8.32 9.82 14.64
C PRO A 336 -6.93 10.48 14.69
N LEU A 337 -5.96 9.94 13.96
CA LEU A 337 -4.57 10.44 13.94
C LEU A 337 -4.38 11.53 12.88
N THR A 338 -5.09 11.44 11.77
CA THR A 338 -5.03 12.43 10.69
C THR A 338 -5.96 13.61 10.94
N ARG A 339 -6.94 13.45 11.85
CA ARG A 339 -8.02 14.41 12.10
C ARG A 339 -8.71 14.87 10.81
N VAL A 340 -8.78 13.96 9.82
CA VAL A 340 -9.21 14.31 8.44
C VAL A 340 -10.60 14.92 8.39
N TYR A 341 -11.53 14.48 9.24
CA TYR A 341 -12.89 15.03 9.29
C TYR A 341 -12.94 16.43 9.89
N GLU A 342 -12.07 16.73 10.85
CA GLU A 342 -11.96 18.06 11.45
C GLU A 342 -11.26 19.04 10.49
N GLN A 343 -10.25 18.55 9.76
CA GLN A 343 -9.61 19.34 8.71
C GLN A 343 -10.59 19.67 7.57
N ALA A 344 -11.43 18.72 7.16
CA ALA A 344 -12.48 18.97 6.17
C ALA A 344 -13.51 20.00 6.66
N ALA A 345 -14.00 19.87 7.90
CA ALA A 345 -14.93 20.82 8.51
C ALA A 345 -14.34 22.24 8.62
N ARG A 346 -13.03 22.37 8.86
CA ARG A 346 -12.34 23.68 8.89
C ARG A 346 -12.24 24.34 7.51
N VAL A 347 -12.14 23.54 6.45
CA VAL A 347 -12.11 24.05 5.06
C VAL A 347 -13.51 24.46 4.60
N ASP A 348 -14.53 23.67 4.95
CA ASP A 348 -15.92 23.96 4.58
C ASP A 348 -16.58 25.03 5.48
N GLY A 349 -16.07 25.24 6.70
CA GLY A 349 -16.58 26.19 7.69
C GLY A 349 -15.81 27.52 7.79
N GLY A 350 -14.89 27.80 6.86
CA GLY A 350 -14.16 29.08 6.83
C GLY A 350 -15.10 30.28 6.60
N PRO A 351 -14.87 31.45 7.22
CA PRO A 351 -15.76 32.62 7.09
C PRO A 351 -15.84 33.20 5.67
N ASP A 352 -14.91 32.81 4.78
CA ASP A 352 -14.82 33.35 3.42
C ASP A 352 -15.12 32.26 2.38
N GLY A 353 -16.40 31.87 2.31
CA GLY A 353 -16.99 31.30 1.11
C GLY A 353 -17.00 32.33 -0.02
N SER A 354 -15.86 32.56 -0.65
CA SER A 354 -15.78 33.19 -1.98
C SER A 354 -14.92 32.32 -2.89
N SER A 355 -15.61 31.42 -3.58
CA SER A 355 -15.09 30.74 -4.75
C SER A 355 -14.84 31.76 -5.88
N SER A 356 -13.61 31.78 -6.39
CA SER A 356 -13.21 32.29 -7.70
C SER A 356 -12.19 31.34 -8.29
#